data_AF-A0A512MA63-F1
#
_entry.id   AF-A0A512MA63-F1
#
_cell.length_a   1.000
_cell.length_b   1.000
_cell.length_c   1.000
_cell.angle_alpha   90.00
_cell.angle_beta   90.00
_cell.angle_gamma   90.00
#
_symmetry.space_group_name_H-M   'P 1'
#
loop_
_entity.id
_entity.type
_entity.pdbx_description
1 polymer ?
#
loop_
_entity_poly.entity_id
_entity_poly.type
_entity_poly.pdbx_seq_one_letter_code
_entity_poly.pdbx_strand_id
1 'polypeptide(L)'
;MKTLSRLILLFPKICLSVVFAAPVKVIFDTDMETDCDDAGAMAVLHTLADRGECEILATVTSVRDVNSIATVDAINRYRGRPDLPLGMVKSAGVLEPTKFASKIATEFPHRVTSAEAVPDAVMVYRDVLEKQADHSVVIITVGYLTNLKNLLQLPASDGHPSGLDLINAKVSKWVCMGGNFVGNPPKDELKLGNVNFQRDAKSAYEVIHHWPGETVFAGREVCSVPSGLQIGESLASTPADNPVRRAYEHYFGGKAKNRHVADLATVLYAIRGLTDCWDISEPGRMNLQPDMKFDWQPGTVGKQRYLLKKPANDRQVEAVLNELIVAPPHGSR
;
A
#
# COMPACT_ATOMS: atom_id res chain seq x y z
N MET A 1 40.27 -24.84 -63.64
CA MET A 1 39.63 -23.77 -62.83
C MET A 1 38.51 -24.40 -62.03
N LYS A 2 38.64 -24.49 -60.69
CA LYS A 2 37.64 -25.07 -59.78
C LYS A 2 36.67 -23.97 -59.34
N THR A 3 35.39 -24.11 -59.65
CA THR A 3 34.32 -23.19 -59.22
C THR A 3 33.92 -23.54 -57.79
N LEU A 4 34.22 -22.65 -56.84
CA LEU A 4 33.85 -22.78 -55.43
C LEU A 4 32.43 -22.23 -55.25
N SER A 5 31.46 -23.09 -54.97
CA SER A 5 30.08 -22.68 -54.68
C SER A 5 30.00 -22.18 -53.23
N ARG A 6 29.68 -20.90 -53.02
CA ARG A 6 29.47 -20.31 -51.69
C ARG A 6 28.06 -20.67 -51.19
N LEU A 7 27.98 -21.52 -50.18
CA LEU A 7 26.76 -21.80 -49.44
C LEU A 7 26.48 -20.62 -48.50
N ILE A 8 25.40 -19.86 -48.76
CA ILE A 8 24.94 -18.78 -47.87
C ILE A 8 24.02 -19.43 -46.82
N LEU A 9 24.52 -19.56 -45.58
CA LEU A 9 23.71 -19.94 -44.42
C LEU A 9 22.90 -18.72 -43.95
N LEU A 10 21.59 -18.72 -44.22
CA LEU A 10 20.65 -17.79 -43.59
C LEU A 10 20.42 -18.24 -42.14
N PHE A 11 20.94 -17.50 -41.17
CA PHE A 11 20.52 -17.63 -39.77
C PHE A 11 19.19 -16.89 -39.58
N PRO A 12 18.12 -17.56 -39.12
CA PRO A 12 16.87 -16.87 -38.80
C PRO A 12 17.12 -15.93 -37.61
N LYS A 13 16.81 -14.64 -37.78
CA LYS A 13 16.77 -13.68 -36.68
C LYS A 13 15.59 -14.05 -35.78
N ILE A 14 15.87 -14.80 -34.71
CA ILE A 14 14.92 -15.01 -33.61
C ILE A 14 14.85 -13.67 -32.86
N CYS A 15 13.83 -12.86 -33.14
CA CYS A 15 13.47 -11.73 -32.30
C CYS A 15 12.88 -12.28 -31.01
N LEU A 16 13.69 -12.33 -29.95
CA LEU A 16 13.22 -12.59 -28.59
C LEU A 16 12.40 -11.36 -28.14
N SER A 17 11.08 -11.43 -28.26
CA SER A 17 10.18 -10.46 -27.64
C SER A 17 10.22 -10.68 -26.12
N VAL A 18 10.91 -9.79 -25.41
CA VAL A 18 10.84 -9.75 -23.95
C VAL A 18 9.44 -9.28 -23.57
N VAL A 19 8.60 -10.21 -23.10
CA VAL A 19 7.30 -9.87 -22.53
C VAL A 19 7.55 -9.33 -21.13
N PHE A 20 7.58 -8.01 -21.00
CA PHE A 20 7.51 -7.38 -19.68
C PHE A 20 6.11 -7.61 -19.12
N ALA A 21 6.03 -8.08 -17.86
CA ALA A 21 4.75 -8.18 -17.17
C ALA A 21 4.10 -6.78 -17.11
N ALA A 22 2.78 -6.72 -17.31
CA ALA A 22 2.06 -5.46 -17.20
C ALA A 22 2.19 -4.89 -15.78
N PRO A 23 2.29 -3.56 -15.61
CA PRO A 23 2.41 -2.93 -14.30
C PRO A 23 1.19 -3.26 -13.42
N VAL A 24 1.43 -3.50 -12.13
CA VAL A 24 0.35 -3.71 -11.15
C VAL A 24 -0.42 -2.40 -10.99
N LYS A 25 -1.73 -2.42 -11.22
CA LYS A 25 -2.58 -1.24 -11.02
C LYS A 25 -3.03 -1.15 -9.57
N VAL A 26 -2.74 -0.04 -8.91
CA VAL A 26 -2.89 0.07 -7.45
C VAL A 26 -3.75 1.27 -7.02
N ILE A 27 -4.65 1.04 -6.08
CA ILE A 27 -5.23 2.11 -5.24
C ILE A 27 -4.55 2.02 -3.88
N PHE A 28 -4.00 3.14 -3.41
CA PHE A 28 -3.30 3.24 -2.13
C PHE A 28 -4.14 4.02 -1.12
N ASP A 29 -4.40 3.41 0.04
CA ASP A 29 -5.29 3.90 1.09
C ASP A 29 -4.55 3.94 2.43
N THR A 30 -4.38 5.12 2.98
CA THR A 30 -3.43 5.43 4.07
C THR A 30 -4.10 6.30 5.12
N ASP A 31 -3.78 6.16 6.40
CA ASP A 31 -4.19 7.16 7.39
C ASP A 31 -3.30 8.40 7.30
N MET A 32 -2.00 8.26 6.97
CA MET A 32 -1.04 9.37 6.91
C MET A 32 -1.15 10.24 8.17
N GLU A 33 -1.25 9.60 9.33
CA GLU A 33 -1.66 10.24 10.58
C GLU A 33 -0.75 9.80 11.74
N THR A 34 -0.81 8.52 12.10
CA THR A 34 -0.29 8.04 13.40
C THR A 34 1.20 7.77 13.43
N ASP A 35 1.79 7.32 12.33
CA ASP A 35 3.22 7.05 12.21
C ASP A 35 3.77 7.56 10.87
N CYS A 36 5.10 7.66 10.76
CA CYS A 36 5.76 8.22 9.59
C CYS A 36 5.93 7.21 8.45
N ASP A 37 5.71 5.92 8.71
CA ASP A 37 5.91 4.88 7.71
C ASP A 37 4.91 4.90 6.56
N ASP A 38 3.74 5.56 6.69
CA ASP A 38 2.88 5.90 5.56
C ASP A 38 3.61 6.71 4.48
N ALA A 39 4.37 7.74 4.90
CA ALA A 39 5.16 8.57 3.99
C ALA A 39 6.30 7.75 3.36
N GLY A 40 6.90 6.85 4.14
CA GLY A 40 7.90 5.90 3.64
C GLY A 40 7.30 4.94 2.60
N ALA A 41 6.08 4.46 2.83
CA ALA A 41 5.36 3.58 1.92
C ALA A 41 5.02 4.29 0.60
N MET A 42 4.63 5.57 0.65
CA MET A 42 4.48 6.38 -0.55
C MET A 42 5.81 6.56 -1.29
N ALA A 43 6.94 6.78 -0.61
CA ALA A 43 8.24 6.81 -1.29
C ALA A 43 8.50 5.49 -2.03
N VAL A 44 8.34 4.34 -1.38
CA VAL A 44 8.51 3.02 -2.00
C VAL A 44 7.57 2.84 -3.20
N LEU A 45 6.28 3.14 -3.02
CA LEU A 45 5.23 3.05 -4.05
C LEU A 45 5.60 3.86 -5.30
N HIS A 46 5.98 5.12 -5.12
CA HIS A 46 6.36 5.99 -6.23
C HIS A 46 7.65 5.55 -6.91
N THR A 47 8.64 5.04 -6.17
CA THR A 47 9.87 4.49 -6.79
C THR A 47 9.54 3.27 -7.66
N LEU A 48 8.64 2.40 -7.20
CA LEU A 48 8.19 1.24 -7.97
C LEU A 48 7.41 1.67 -9.22
N ALA A 49 6.59 2.72 -9.11
CA ALA A 49 5.91 3.31 -10.25
C ALA A 49 6.88 3.97 -11.25
N ASP A 50 7.94 4.63 -10.77
CA ASP A 50 9.02 5.20 -11.60
C ASP A 50 9.80 4.11 -12.37
N ARG A 51 9.87 2.90 -11.80
CA ARG A 51 10.46 1.71 -12.44
C ARG A 51 9.50 0.98 -13.39
N GLY A 52 8.27 1.45 -13.54
CA GLY A 52 7.25 0.81 -14.36
C GLY A 52 6.72 -0.51 -13.78
N GLU A 53 6.94 -0.77 -12.48
CA GLU A 53 6.46 -1.99 -11.81
C GLU A 53 4.98 -1.88 -11.41
N CYS A 54 4.47 -0.65 -11.20
CA CYS A 54 3.08 -0.38 -10.90
C CYS A 54 2.56 0.93 -11.52
N GLU A 55 1.24 1.01 -11.66
CA GLU A 55 0.50 2.22 -12.02
C GLU A 55 -0.37 2.64 -10.83
N ILE A 56 -0.08 3.82 -10.25
CA ILE A 56 -0.87 4.37 -9.14
C ILE A 56 -2.13 4.97 -9.73
N LEU A 57 -3.29 4.39 -9.41
CA LEU A 57 -4.59 4.85 -9.92
C LEU A 57 -5.20 5.94 -9.04
N ALA A 58 -4.99 5.87 -7.73
CA ALA A 58 -5.44 6.86 -6.76
C ALA A 58 -4.68 6.71 -5.44
N THR A 59 -4.60 7.81 -4.69
CA THR A 59 -4.10 7.84 -3.32
C THR A 59 -5.15 8.53 -2.45
N VAL A 60 -5.74 7.80 -1.52
CA VAL A 60 -6.83 8.27 -0.66
C VAL A 60 -6.46 8.16 0.80
N THR A 61 -7.11 8.95 1.66
CA THR A 61 -6.92 8.84 3.11
C THR A 61 -8.11 8.20 3.82
N SER A 62 -7.83 7.37 4.82
CA SER A 62 -8.81 6.71 5.69
C SER A 62 -9.19 7.52 6.93
N VAL A 63 -8.81 8.80 6.97
CA VAL A 63 -9.02 9.72 8.10
C VAL A 63 -9.70 11.00 7.64
N ARG A 64 -10.18 11.78 8.62
CA ARG A 64 -10.82 13.07 8.39
C ARG A 64 -9.86 14.26 8.43
N ASP A 65 -8.58 14.06 8.76
CA ASP A 65 -7.60 15.15 8.78
C ASP A 65 -7.29 15.62 7.36
N VAL A 66 -7.59 16.90 7.10
CA VAL A 66 -7.27 17.56 5.82
C VAL A 66 -5.76 17.63 5.58
N ASN A 67 -4.96 17.70 6.66
CA ASN A 67 -3.50 17.74 6.54
C ASN A 67 -2.92 16.40 6.08
N SER A 68 -3.56 15.28 6.42
CA SER A 68 -3.17 13.95 5.92
C SER A 68 -3.29 13.87 4.40
N ILE A 69 -4.44 14.28 3.83
CA ILE A 69 -4.61 14.26 2.36
C ILE A 69 -3.77 15.34 1.66
N ALA A 70 -3.54 16.48 2.31
CA ALA A 70 -2.60 17.50 1.80
C ALA A 70 -1.15 16.96 1.78
N THR A 71 -0.75 16.18 2.78
CA THR A 71 0.56 15.51 2.84
C THR A 71 0.71 14.47 1.73
N VAL A 72 -0.32 13.66 1.50
CA VAL A 72 -0.37 12.72 0.36
C VAL A 72 -0.18 13.46 -0.97
N ASP A 73 -0.89 14.57 -1.19
CA ASP A 73 -0.73 15.37 -2.42
C ASP A 73 0.66 15.99 -2.55
N ALA A 74 1.24 16.51 -1.45
CA ALA A 74 2.59 17.05 -1.46
C ALA A 74 3.63 16.00 -1.89
N ILE A 75 3.50 14.76 -1.39
CA ILE A 75 4.36 13.64 -1.81
C ILE A 75 4.11 13.28 -3.28
N ASN A 76 2.85 13.16 -3.71
CA ASN A 76 2.51 12.89 -5.11
C ASN A 76 3.14 13.92 -6.07
N ARG A 77 3.05 15.21 -5.73
CA ARG A 77 3.62 16.33 -6.50
C ARG A 77 5.14 16.27 -6.56
N TYR A 78 5.78 16.09 -5.41
CA TYR A 78 7.24 15.91 -5.33
C TYR A 78 7.70 14.73 -6.19
N ARG A 79 6.88 13.67 -6.29
CA ARG A 79 7.11 12.48 -7.12
C ARG A 79 6.63 12.62 -8.56
N GLY A 80 6.38 13.83 -9.04
CA GLY A 80 6.03 14.11 -10.44
C GLY A 80 4.65 13.62 -10.85
N ARG A 81 3.73 13.38 -9.91
CA ARG A 81 2.38 12.88 -10.16
C ARG A 81 1.29 13.79 -9.57
N PRO A 82 1.28 15.08 -9.94
CA PRO A 82 0.39 16.09 -9.36
C PRO A 82 -1.11 15.85 -9.61
N ASP A 83 -1.45 15.01 -10.60
CA ASP A 83 -2.82 14.81 -11.08
C ASP A 83 -3.46 13.53 -10.56
N LEU A 84 -2.76 12.76 -9.70
CA LEU A 84 -3.33 11.55 -9.11
C LEU A 84 -4.65 11.87 -8.39
N PRO A 85 -5.72 11.09 -8.62
CA PRO A 85 -6.96 11.23 -7.87
C PRO A 85 -6.72 11.16 -6.36
N LEU A 86 -7.34 12.11 -5.65
CA LEU A 86 -7.30 12.24 -4.20
C LEU A 86 -8.71 12.12 -3.64
N GLY A 87 -8.83 11.48 -2.49
CA GLY A 87 -10.07 11.43 -1.73
C GLY A 87 -9.79 11.27 -0.25
N MET A 88 -10.71 11.75 0.58
CA MET A 88 -10.63 11.60 2.03
C MET A 88 -11.97 11.13 2.59
N VAL A 89 -11.97 10.57 3.80
CA VAL A 89 -13.20 10.18 4.49
C VAL A 89 -14.09 11.39 4.73
N LYS A 90 -15.34 11.33 4.24
CA LYS A 90 -16.39 12.34 4.52
C LYS A 90 -17.38 11.91 5.58
N SER A 91 -17.54 10.60 5.77
CA SER A 91 -18.39 10.05 6.82
C SER A 91 -17.78 10.28 8.21
N ALA A 92 -18.43 9.75 9.24
CA ALA A 92 -17.74 9.48 10.48
C ALA A 92 -16.49 8.62 10.21
N GLY A 93 -15.40 8.91 10.91
CA GLY A 93 -14.09 8.31 10.72
C GLY A 93 -13.10 8.87 11.73
N VAL A 94 -11.90 8.32 11.74
CA VAL A 94 -10.85 8.70 12.69
C VAL A 94 -10.36 10.12 12.41
N LEU A 95 -10.03 10.82 13.49
CA LEU A 95 -9.38 12.12 13.49
C LEU A 95 -8.51 12.20 14.74
N GLU A 96 -7.21 12.03 14.59
CA GLU A 96 -6.24 12.09 15.68
C GLU A 96 -5.13 13.11 15.39
N PRO A 97 -4.46 13.66 16.43
CA PRO A 97 -3.31 14.52 16.23
C PRO A 97 -2.14 13.77 15.58
N THR A 98 -1.66 14.31 14.46
CA THR A 98 -0.42 13.87 13.79
C THR A 98 0.80 14.68 14.23
N LYS A 99 1.97 14.04 14.24
CA LYS A 99 3.26 14.71 14.52
C LYS A 99 3.83 15.47 13.33
N PHE A 100 3.39 15.15 12.11
CA PHE A 100 4.05 15.61 10.89
C PHE A 100 3.12 16.16 9.82
N ALA A 101 1.89 15.65 9.65
CA ALA A 101 1.10 15.96 8.46
C ALA A 101 0.80 17.46 8.30
N SER A 102 0.40 18.15 9.37
CA SER A 102 0.16 19.61 9.33
C SER A 102 1.42 20.41 8.96
N LYS A 103 2.60 19.94 9.37
CA LYS A 103 3.86 20.57 9.04
C LYS A 103 4.23 20.33 7.58
N ILE A 104 4.01 19.12 7.05
CA ILE A 104 4.23 18.84 5.63
C ILE A 104 3.28 19.64 4.76
N ALA A 105 1.97 19.67 5.10
CA ALA A 105 1.00 20.50 4.41
C ALA A 105 1.40 21.99 4.40
N THR A 106 1.99 22.49 5.49
CA THR A 106 2.49 23.87 5.54
C THR A 106 3.78 24.09 4.75
N GLU A 107 4.71 23.13 4.79
CA GLU A 107 6.06 23.27 4.21
C GLU A 107 6.09 23.03 2.69
N PHE A 108 5.13 22.30 2.13
CA PHE A 108 5.19 21.78 0.75
C PHE A 108 4.00 22.18 -0.12
N PRO A 109 4.21 22.37 -1.44
CA PRO A 109 3.11 22.65 -2.36
C PRO A 109 2.11 21.48 -2.44
N HIS A 110 0.82 21.81 -2.28
CA HIS A 110 -0.31 20.91 -2.52
C HIS A 110 -1.52 21.68 -3.06
N ARG A 111 -2.49 20.95 -3.64
CA ARG A 111 -3.75 21.51 -4.20
C ARG A 111 -4.92 21.48 -3.23
N VAL A 112 -4.78 20.81 -2.09
CA VAL A 112 -5.84 20.70 -1.08
C VAL A 112 -6.06 22.07 -0.43
N THR A 113 -7.25 22.66 -0.59
CA THR A 113 -7.57 24.00 -0.05
C THR A 113 -8.40 23.94 1.23
N SER A 114 -9.34 23.00 1.30
CA SER A 114 -10.15 22.72 2.49
C SER A 114 -10.58 21.26 2.47
N ALA A 115 -11.12 20.77 3.59
CA ALA A 115 -11.67 19.43 3.64
C ALA A 115 -12.79 19.31 2.59
N GLU A 116 -13.75 20.23 2.54
CA GLU A 116 -14.92 20.23 1.65
C GLU A 116 -14.57 20.13 0.17
N ALA A 117 -13.45 20.73 -0.26
CA ALA A 117 -13.01 20.71 -1.65
C ALA A 117 -12.43 19.35 -2.10
N VAL A 118 -12.00 18.50 -1.17
CA VAL A 118 -11.50 17.16 -1.49
C VAL A 118 -12.69 16.21 -1.73
N PRO A 119 -12.70 15.40 -2.80
CA PRO A 119 -13.73 14.39 -3.00
C PRO A 119 -13.85 13.38 -1.86
N ASP A 120 -15.01 12.73 -1.75
CA ASP A 120 -15.15 11.54 -0.92
C ASP A 120 -14.31 10.39 -1.49
N ALA A 121 -13.45 9.80 -0.66
CA ALA A 121 -12.62 8.65 -1.02
C ALA A 121 -13.43 7.50 -1.64
N VAL A 122 -14.65 7.26 -1.17
CA VAL A 122 -15.50 6.17 -1.68
C VAL A 122 -15.97 6.44 -3.11
N MET A 123 -16.23 7.71 -3.43
CA MET A 123 -16.58 8.12 -4.80
C MET A 123 -15.37 8.08 -5.72
N VAL A 124 -14.16 8.37 -5.21
CA VAL A 124 -12.90 8.17 -5.94
C VAL A 124 -12.68 6.68 -6.23
N TYR A 125 -12.87 5.80 -5.25
CA TYR A 125 -12.81 4.34 -5.46
C TYR A 125 -13.77 3.91 -6.57
N ARG A 126 -15.03 4.35 -6.53
CA ARG A 126 -16.03 4.02 -7.56
C ARG A 126 -15.57 4.47 -8.95
N ASP A 127 -15.25 5.75 -9.11
CA ASP A 127 -14.87 6.34 -10.39
C ASP A 127 -13.62 5.67 -10.99
N VAL A 128 -12.64 5.36 -10.15
CA VAL A 128 -11.39 4.71 -10.57
C VAL A 128 -11.64 3.26 -10.97
N LEU A 129 -12.33 2.48 -10.14
CA LEU A 129 -12.57 1.05 -10.39
C LEU A 129 -13.45 0.83 -11.62
N GLU A 130 -14.49 1.66 -11.85
CA GLU A 130 -15.36 1.54 -13.02
C GLU A 130 -14.61 1.69 -14.36
N LYS A 131 -13.49 2.42 -14.36
CA LYS A 131 -12.62 2.62 -15.54
C LYS A 131 -11.60 1.52 -15.76
N GLN A 132 -11.47 0.57 -14.84
CA GLN A 132 -10.50 -0.52 -14.96
C GLN A 132 -11.10 -1.78 -15.58
N ALA A 133 -10.21 -2.60 -16.13
CA ALA A 133 -10.55 -3.94 -16.54
C ALA A 133 -10.94 -4.80 -15.32
N ASP A 134 -11.74 -5.83 -15.57
CA ASP A 134 -12.12 -6.75 -14.51
C ASP A 134 -10.89 -7.48 -13.96
N HIS A 135 -10.91 -7.76 -12.66
CA HIS A 135 -9.84 -8.43 -11.92
C HIS A 135 -8.44 -7.88 -12.17
N SER A 136 -8.30 -6.55 -12.25
CA SER A 136 -7.02 -5.90 -12.59
C SER A 136 -6.44 -5.00 -11.50
N VAL A 137 -7.24 -4.61 -10.49
CA VAL A 137 -6.84 -3.63 -9.49
C VAL A 137 -6.43 -4.31 -8.19
N VAL A 138 -5.26 -3.94 -7.68
CA VAL A 138 -4.83 -4.26 -6.32
C VAL A 138 -5.16 -3.07 -5.41
N ILE A 139 -5.80 -3.36 -4.28
CA ILE A 139 -6.03 -2.36 -3.23
C ILE A 139 -5.00 -2.57 -2.12
N ILE A 140 -4.33 -1.51 -1.71
CA ILE A 140 -3.37 -1.53 -0.60
C ILE A 140 -3.90 -0.63 0.51
N THR A 141 -4.22 -1.20 1.66
CA THR A 141 -4.60 -0.43 2.86
C THR A 141 -3.47 -0.48 3.88
N VAL A 142 -2.92 0.67 4.22
CA VAL A 142 -1.94 0.83 5.29
C VAL A 142 -2.47 1.61 6.50
N GLY A 143 -3.67 2.19 6.39
CA GLY A 143 -4.41 2.79 7.49
C GLY A 143 -5.68 2.05 7.88
N TYR A 144 -6.71 2.80 8.25
CA TYR A 144 -7.99 2.29 8.73
C TYR A 144 -8.91 1.82 7.59
N LEU A 145 -9.85 0.92 7.91
CA LEU A 145 -10.70 0.30 6.90
C LEU A 145 -12.03 1.04 6.65
N THR A 146 -12.13 2.31 7.05
CA THR A 146 -13.35 3.13 6.91
C THR A 146 -13.79 3.26 5.45
N ASN A 147 -12.84 3.51 4.54
CA ASN A 147 -13.10 3.63 3.11
C ASN A 147 -13.62 2.32 2.50
N LEU A 148 -12.98 1.20 2.82
CA LEU A 148 -13.43 -0.11 2.33
C LEU A 148 -14.79 -0.51 2.90
N LYS A 149 -15.07 -0.21 4.17
CA LYS A 149 -16.39 -0.44 4.77
C LYS A 149 -17.45 0.37 4.04
N ASN A 150 -17.19 1.66 3.82
CA ASN A 150 -18.13 2.51 3.09
C ASN A 150 -18.31 2.05 1.63
N LEU A 151 -17.24 1.57 0.97
CA LEU A 151 -17.30 1.02 -0.38
C LEU A 151 -18.13 -0.27 -0.42
N LEU A 152 -17.93 -1.21 0.49
CA LEU A 152 -18.76 -2.42 0.58
C LEU A 152 -20.25 -2.11 0.75
N GLN A 153 -20.56 -1.06 1.51
CA GLN A 153 -21.92 -0.62 1.81
C GLN A 153 -22.50 0.34 0.78
N LEU A 154 -21.72 0.73 -0.23
CA LEU A 154 -22.13 1.71 -1.22
C LEU A 154 -23.20 1.09 -2.14
N PRO A 155 -24.44 1.61 -2.15
CA PRO A 155 -25.50 1.05 -2.97
C PRO A 155 -25.23 1.29 -4.46
N ALA A 156 -25.89 0.51 -5.31
CA ALA A 156 -26.00 0.87 -6.72
C ALA A 156 -26.75 2.21 -6.86
N SER A 157 -26.42 2.96 -7.89
CA SER A 157 -27.11 4.20 -8.28
C SER A 157 -27.29 4.21 -9.79
N ASP A 158 -28.13 5.10 -10.33
CA ASP A 158 -28.47 5.11 -11.76
C ASP A 158 -27.23 5.01 -12.68
N GLY A 159 -27.09 3.87 -13.38
CA GLY A 159 -25.97 3.60 -14.28
C GLY A 159 -24.67 3.11 -13.64
N HIS A 160 -24.62 2.98 -12.31
CA HIS A 160 -23.42 2.60 -11.57
C HIS A 160 -23.66 1.37 -10.67
N PRO A 161 -22.80 0.33 -10.70
CA PRO A 161 -22.94 -0.89 -9.88
C PRO A 161 -22.89 -0.59 -8.37
N SER A 162 -23.32 -1.53 -7.54
CA SER A 162 -23.05 -1.44 -6.10
C SER A 162 -21.53 -1.53 -5.84
N GLY A 163 -21.06 -1.01 -4.71
CA GLY A 163 -19.64 -1.14 -4.39
C GLY A 163 -19.20 -2.60 -4.18
N LEU A 164 -20.09 -3.46 -3.68
CA LEU A 164 -19.84 -4.91 -3.62
C LEU A 164 -19.67 -5.53 -5.01
N ASP A 165 -20.54 -5.21 -5.96
CA ASP A 165 -20.42 -5.70 -7.34
C ASP A 165 -19.15 -5.17 -8.01
N LEU A 166 -18.82 -3.90 -7.76
CA LEU A 166 -17.63 -3.26 -8.30
C LEU A 166 -16.34 -3.90 -7.74
N ILE A 167 -16.29 -4.20 -6.43
CA ILE A 167 -15.17 -4.93 -5.83
C ILE A 167 -15.02 -6.31 -6.48
N ASN A 168 -16.12 -7.06 -6.59
CA ASN A 168 -16.12 -8.40 -7.19
C ASN A 168 -15.64 -8.38 -8.65
N ALA A 169 -16.06 -7.37 -9.42
CA ALA A 169 -15.70 -7.26 -10.82
C ALA A 169 -14.25 -6.79 -11.01
N LYS A 170 -13.79 -5.79 -10.26
CA LYS A 170 -12.59 -5.02 -10.61
C LYS A 170 -11.34 -5.38 -9.80
N VAL A 171 -11.54 -5.81 -8.55
CA VAL A 171 -10.42 -5.99 -7.62
C VAL A 171 -9.87 -7.41 -7.76
N SER A 172 -8.57 -7.51 -8.04
CA SER A 172 -7.85 -8.80 -8.07
C SER A 172 -7.43 -9.24 -6.68
N LYS A 173 -6.97 -8.30 -5.85
CA LYS A 173 -6.44 -8.57 -4.52
C LYS A 173 -6.51 -7.35 -3.62
N TRP A 174 -6.80 -7.59 -2.35
CA TRP A 174 -6.60 -6.61 -1.28
C TRP A 174 -5.41 -7.01 -0.41
N VAL A 175 -4.46 -6.11 -0.24
CA VAL A 175 -3.31 -6.26 0.65
C VAL A 175 -3.48 -5.31 1.82
N CYS A 176 -3.57 -5.86 3.03
CA CYS A 176 -3.91 -5.13 4.24
C CYS A 176 -2.73 -5.14 5.22
N MET A 177 -2.17 -3.98 5.56
CA MET A 177 -1.31 -3.86 6.73
C MET A 177 -2.19 -4.05 7.97
N GLY A 178 -1.93 -5.12 8.72
CA GLY A 178 -2.70 -5.43 9.92
C GLY A 178 -2.67 -6.91 10.28
N GLY A 179 -3.06 -7.16 11.52
CA GLY A 179 -3.03 -8.47 12.16
C GLY A 179 -1.69 -8.74 12.83
N ASN A 180 -1.70 -9.76 13.70
CA ASN A 180 -0.52 -10.27 14.38
C ASN A 180 -0.60 -11.80 14.36
N PHE A 181 -0.01 -12.46 13.36
CA PHE A 181 -0.18 -13.90 13.15
C PHE A 181 0.93 -14.68 13.87
N VAL A 182 0.76 -14.88 15.18
CA VAL A 182 1.75 -15.54 16.03
C VAL A 182 1.29 -16.93 16.45
N GLY A 183 2.19 -17.93 16.36
CA GLY A 183 1.92 -19.31 16.77
C GLY A 183 1.43 -20.22 15.63
N ASN A 184 1.04 -21.45 15.99
CA ASN A 184 0.50 -22.43 15.04
C ASN A 184 -0.62 -23.27 15.72
N PRO A 185 -1.92 -23.05 15.39
CA PRO A 185 -2.40 -22.02 14.46
C PRO A 185 -2.14 -20.60 14.99
N PRO A 186 -2.01 -19.59 14.11
CA PRO A 186 -1.81 -18.21 14.54
C PRO A 186 -2.97 -17.66 15.37
N LYS A 187 -2.65 -16.79 16.35
CA LYS A 187 -3.61 -15.98 17.09
C LYS A 187 -3.04 -14.59 17.41
N ASP A 188 -3.93 -13.66 17.72
CA ASP A 188 -3.55 -12.32 18.16
C ASP A 188 -2.99 -12.35 19.59
N GLU A 189 -1.67 -12.28 19.72
CA GLU A 189 -0.98 -12.38 21.01
C GLU A 189 -0.15 -11.14 21.38
N LEU A 190 -0.05 -10.15 20.49
CA LEU A 190 0.82 -8.99 20.73
C LEU A 190 0.14 -7.97 21.63
N LYS A 191 0.73 -7.75 22.82
CA LYS A 191 0.30 -6.71 23.78
C LYS A 191 0.29 -5.29 23.20
N LEU A 192 1.11 -5.04 22.17
CA LEU A 192 1.21 -3.75 21.50
C LEU A 192 -0.05 -3.39 20.69
N GLY A 193 -0.96 -4.35 20.48
CA GLY A 193 -2.18 -4.14 19.70
C GLY A 193 -1.93 -4.01 18.20
N ASN A 194 -3.02 -3.81 17.47
CA ASN A 194 -3.01 -3.47 16.05
C ASN A 194 -3.83 -2.20 15.83
N VAL A 195 -3.14 -1.07 15.69
CA VAL A 195 -3.76 0.26 15.58
C VAL A 195 -4.73 0.32 14.39
N ASN A 196 -4.37 -0.27 13.23
CA ASN A 196 -5.22 -0.28 12.04
C ASN A 196 -6.56 -0.98 12.25
N PHE A 197 -6.63 -1.97 13.14
CA PHE A 197 -7.88 -2.64 13.47
C PHE A 197 -8.57 -2.00 14.69
N GLN A 198 -7.85 -1.31 15.56
CA GLN A 198 -8.40 -0.83 16.83
C GLN A 198 -9.05 0.56 16.73
N ARG A 199 -8.49 1.47 15.93
CA ARG A 199 -8.96 2.86 15.85
C ARG A 199 -10.34 2.99 15.20
N ASP A 200 -10.60 2.18 14.19
CA ASP A 200 -11.94 1.99 13.62
C ASP A 200 -12.32 0.50 13.61
N ALA A 201 -12.46 -0.06 14.81
CA ALA A 201 -12.80 -1.47 15.01
C ALA A 201 -14.09 -1.92 14.31
N LYS A 202 -15.07 -1.03 14.17
CA LYS A 202 -16.32 -1.35 13.46
C LYS A 202 -16.06 -1.57 11.97
N SER A 203 -15.32 -0.66 11.33
CA SER A 203 -14.96 -0.83 9.92
C SER A 203 -14.03 -2.02 9.71
N ALA A 204 -13.06 -2.25 10.60
CA ALA A 204 -12.18 -3.40 10.50
C ALA A 204 -12.94 -4.73 10.62
N TYR A 205 -13.82 -4.84 11.63
CA TYR A 205 -14.69 -6.00 11.80
C TYR A 205 -15.54 -6.26 10.56
N GLU A 206 -16.21 -5.23 10.05
CA GLU A 206 -17.08 -5.35 8.89
C GLU A 206 -16.33 -5.81 7.64
N VAL A 207 -15.23 -5.16 7.30
CA VAL A 207 -14.50 -5.44 6.05
C VAL A 207 -13.86 -6.83 6.10
N ILE A 208 -13.22 -7.21 7.21
CA ILE A 208 -12.53 -8.50 7.32
C ILE A 208 -13.52 -9.67 7.26
N HIS A 209 -14.75 -9.49 7.74
CA HIS A 209 -15.79 -10.54 7.67
C HIS A 209 -16.44 -10.67 6.30
N HIS A 210 -16.57 -9.56 5.56
CA HIS A 210 -17.43 -9.49 4.39
C HIS A 210 -16.68 -9.21 3.07
N TRP A 211 -15.35 -9.04 3.11
CA TRP A 211 -14.56 -8.87 1.90
C TRP A 211 -14.70 -10.09 0.98
N PRO A 212 -15.14 -9.92 -0.28
CA PRO A 212 -15.48 -11.05 -1.14
C PRO A 212 -14.29 -11.60 -1.94
N GLY A 213 -13.20 -10.83 -2.05
CA GLY A 213 -12.03 -11.12 -2.90
C GLY A 213 -10.88 -11.78 -2.17
N GLU A 214 -9.75 -11.93 -2.87
CA GLU A 214 -8.49 -12.34 -2.22
C GLU A 214 -8.00 -11.28 -1.24
N THR A 215 -7.54 -11.72 -0.07
CA THR A 215 -6.96 -10.86 0.96
C THR A 215 -5.62 -11.42 1.41
N VAL A 216 -4.61 -10.54 1.50
CA VAL A 216 -3.35 -10.87 2.14
C VAL A 216 -3.05 -9.87 3.24
N PHE A 217 -2.92 -10.38 4.47
CA PHE A 217 -2.57 -9.58 5.62
C PHE A 217 -1.04 -9.51 5.78
N ALA A 218 -0.52 -8.29 5.90
CA ALA A 218 0.85 -8.01 6.27
C ALA A 218 0.90 -7.75 7.79
N GLY A 219 1.14 -8.82 8.55
CA GLY A 219 1.10 -8.80 10.01
C GLY A 219 2.29 -8.07 10.64
N ARG A 220 2.10 -7.59 11.88
CA ARG A 220 3.15 -6.84 12.61
C ARG A 220 4.36 -7.70 12.95
N GLU A 221 4.20 -9.00 13.15
CA GLU A 221 5.29 -9.95 13.37
C GLU A 221 6.25 -10.05 12.19
N VAL A 222 5.79 -9.74 10.98
CA VAL A 222 6.61 -9.73 9.77
C VAL A 222 7.10 -8.32 9.42
N CYS A 223 6.25 -7.30 9.57
CA CYS A 223 6.52 -5.96 9.01
C CYS A 223 6.75 -4.86 10.06
N SER A 224 6.25 -5.03 11.29
CA SER A 224 6.32 -4.05 12.38
C SER A 224 7.07 -4.61 13.60
N VAL A 225 6.88 -4.07 14.80
CA VAL A 225 7.44 -4.67 16.03
C VAL A 225 6.61 -5.91 16.39
N PRO A 226 7.21 -7.11 16.57
CA PRO A 226 8.62 -7.38 16.89
C PRO A 226 9.51 -7.92 15.75
N SER A 227 9.17 -7.72 14.47
CA SER A 227 9.90 -8.30 13.32
C SER A 227 11.40 -8.02 13.30
N GLY A 228 11.86 -6.93 13.92
CA GLY A 228 13.25 -6.46 13.93
C GLY A 228 13.65 -5.63 12.72
N LEU A 229 12.83 -5.57 11.67
CA LEU A 229 13.11 -4.80 10.45
C LEU A 229 13.00 -3.30 10.72
N GLN A 230 14.04 -2.53 10.40
CA GLN A 230 14.02 -1.08 10.59
C GLN A 230 14.83 -0.32 9.52
N ILE A 231 14.22 0.73 8.95
CA ILE A 231 14.87 1.64 7.99
C ILE A 231 14.37 3.08 8.18
N GLY A 232 14.99 4.04 7.49
CA GLY A 232 14.50 5.43 7.43
C GLY A 232 15.53 6.48 7.81
N GLU A 233 16.60 6.11 8.53
CA GLU A 233 17.75 7.01 8.76
C GLU A 233 18.40 7.46 7.44
N SER A 234 18.41 6.56 6.45
CA SER A 234 18.94 6.80 5.10
C SER A 234 18.26 7.98 4.38
N LEU A 235 17.03 8.36 4.76
CA LEU A 235 16.36 9.56 4.24
C LEU A 235 17.14 10.85 4.47
N ALA A 236 18.03 10.89 5.48
CA ALA A 236 18.91 12.03 5.72
C ALA A 236 19.87 12.32 4.54
N SER A 237 20.10 11.35 3.66
CA SER A 237 20.90 11.48 2.44
C SER A 237 20.13 12.07 1.24
N THR A 238 18.81 12.18 1.34
CA THR A 238 17.96 12.75 0.28
C THR A 238 17.87 14.29 0.40
N PRO A 239 17.43 15.02 -0.65
CA PRO A 239 17.28 16.47 -0.59
C PRO A 239 16.47 16.97 0.61
N ALA A 240 16.80 18.17 1.11
CA ALA A 240 16.14 18.75 2.29
C ALA A 240 14.66 19.11 2.04
N ASP A 241 14.29 19.30 0.78
CA ASP A 241 12.93 19.51 0.27
C ASP A 241 12.26 18.20 -0.16
N ASN A 242 12.71 17.04 0.35
CA ASN A 242 11.97 15.79 0.23
C ASN A 242 10.89 15.71 1.33
N PRO A 243 9.58 15.74 0.99
CA PRO A 243 8.51 15.69 1.99
C PRO A 243 8.53 14.41 2.83
N VAL A 244 9.01 13.29 2.30
CA VAL A 244 9.11 12.02 3.05
C VAL A 244 10.22 12.09 4.09
N ARG A 245 11.38 12.67 3.74
CA ARG A 245 12.45 12.96 4.71
C ARG A 245 11.92 13.86 5.83
N ARG A 246 11.20 14.93 5.47
CA ARG A 246 10.63 15.87 6.43
C ARG A 246 9.60 15.20 7.34
N ALA A 247 8.78 14.27 6.83
CA ALA A 247 7.82 13.53 7.65
C ALA A 247 8.52 12.74 8.77
N TYR A 248 9.60 12.02 8.43
CA TYR A 248 10.43 11.30 9.40
C TYR A 248 11.13 12.26 10.38
N GLU A 249 11.69 13.37 9.89
CA GLU A 249 12.30 14.38 10.77
C GLU A 249 11.29 14.95 11.77
N HIS A 250 10.08 15.33 11.34
CA HIS A 250 9.04 15.85 12.23
C HIS A 250 8.55 14.80 13.23
N TYR A 251 8.35 13.56 12.78
CA TYR A 251 7.93 12.45 13.65
C TYR A 251 8.94 12.18 14.79
N PHE A 252 10.24 12.26 14.49
CA PHE A 252 11.33 12.02 15.44
C PHE A 252 11.89 13.27 16.13
N GLY A 253 11.31 14.45 15.88
CA GLY A 253 11.71 15.70 16.54
C GLY A 253 13.01 16.33 16.01
N GLY A 254 13.32 16.17 14.73
CA GLY A 254 14.31 16.96 14.00
C GLY A 254 15.32 16.18 13.16
N LYS A 255 15.43 14.85 13.33
CA LYS A 255 16.32 13.99 12.53
C LYS A 255 15.57 12.74 12.10
N ALA A 256 15.67 12.36 10.84
CA ALA A 256 15.18 11.07 10.38
C ALA A 256 15.92 9.94 11.12
N LYS A 257 15.17 8.92 11.55
CA LYS A 257 15.69 7.74 12.25
C LYS A 257 15.05 6.50 11.68
N ASN A 258 15.63 5.35 11.97
CA ASN A 258 15.02 4.09 11.62
C ASN A 258 13.68 3.88 12.34
N ARG A 259 12.69 3.43 11.59
CA ARG A 259 11.35 3.03 12.02
C ARG A 259 11.06 1.65 11.43
N HIS A 260 10.06 0.95 11.97
CA HIS A 260 9.63 -0.30 11.36
C HIS A 260 9.09 -0.10 9.94
N VAL A 261 8.93 -1.20 9.21
CA VAL A 261 8.60 -1.19 7.78
C VAL A 261 7.17 -1.65 7.49
N ALA A 262 6.22 -1.41 8.41
CA ALA A 262 4.88 -1.98 8.33
C ALA A 262 4.24 -1.70 6.97
N ASP A 263 4.17 -0.43 6.61
CA ASP A 263 3.51 0.02 5.40
C ASP A 263 4.39 -0.19 4.16
N LEU A 264 5.69 0.01 4.31
CA LEU A 264 6.69 -0.14 3.24
C LEU A 264 6.77 -1.58 2.73
N ALA A 265 6.80 -2.56 3.64
CA ALA A 265 6.81 -3.98 3.31
C ALA A 265 5.47 -4.41 2.70
N THR A 266 4.36 -3.85 3.19
CA THR A 266 3.01 -4.07 2.63
C THR A 266 2.96 -3.64 1.16
N VAL A 267 3.45 -2.44 0.84
CA VAL A 267 3.56 -1.94 -0.55
C VAL A 267 4.49 -2.81 -1.38
N LEU A 268 5.67 -3.15 -0.85
CA LEU A 268 6.65 -3.97 -1.58
C LEU A 268 6.06 -5.32 -1.98
N TYR A 269 5.39 -6.00 -1.05
CA TYR A 269 4.71 -7.27 -1.34
C TYR A 269 3.56 -7.09 -2.34
N ALA A 270 2.73 -6.06 -2.18
CA ALA A 270 1.59 -5.83 -3.07
C ALA A 270 2.00 -5.70 -4.55
N ILE A 271 3.17 -5.11 -4.80
CA ILE A 271 3.67 -4.86 -6.16
C ILE A 271 4.56 -6.00 -6.65
N ARG A 272 5.54 -6.45 -5.86
CA ARG A 272 6.51 -7.48 -6.30
C ARG A 272 6.11 -8.91 -5.98
N GLY A 273 5.04 -9.11 -5.20
CA GLY A 273 4.66 -10.42 -4.70
C GLY A 273 5.69 -10.98 -3.73
N LEU A 274 5.83 -12.31 -3.71
CA LEU A 274 6.66 -13.00 -2.72
C LEU A 274 8.15 -12.65 -2.85
N THR A 275 8.69 -12.67 -4.07
CA THR A 275 10.14 -12.56 -4.34
C THR A 275 10.98 -13.40 -3.36
N ASP A 276 12.25 -13.06 -3.17
CA ASP A 276 13.05 -13.61 -2.08
C ASP A 276 12.71 -12.99 -0.72
N CYS A 277 11.83 -11.98 -0.66
CA CYS A 277 11.49 -11.26 0.57
C CYS A 277 10.57 -12.07 1.50
N TRP A 278 9.57 -12.74 0.93
CA TRP A 278 8.41 -13.24 1.68
C TRP A 278 8.04 -14.67 1.29
N ASP A 279 7.46 -15.38 2.24
CA ASP A 279 6.59 -16.53 2.02
C ASP A 279 5.14 -16.14 2.33
N ILE A 280 4.19 -17.05 2.14
CA ILE A 280 2.78 -16.82 2.43
C ILE A 280 2.15 -18.05 3.07
N SER A 281 1.21 -17.81 3.99
CA SER A 281 0.46 -18.88 4.64
C SER A 281 -0.36 -19.69 3.64
N GLU A 282 -0.72 -20.93 4.00
CA GLU A 282 -1.84 -21.64 3.38
C GLU A 282 -3.16 -20.85 3.52
N PRO A 283 -4.18 -21.14 2.68
CA PRO A 283 -5.49 -20.51 2.79
C PRO A 283 -6.11 -20.67 4.17
N GLY A 284 -6.85 -19.65 4.58
CA GLY A 284 -7.67 -19.71 5.79
C GLY A 284 -8.58 -18.49 5.93
N ARG A 285 -8.96 -18.22 7.18
CA ARG A 285 -9.80 -17.10 7.56
C ARG A 285 -9.39 -16.56 8.93
N MET A 286 -9.34 -15.24 9.05
CA MET A 286 -9.25 -14.58 10.34
C MET A 286 -10.62 -14.62 11.03
N ASN A 287 -10.73 -15.36 12.14
CA ASN A 287 -11.91 -15.34 12.99
C ASN A 287 -11.83 -14.15 13.96
N LEU A 288 -11.94 -12.95 13.41
CA LEU A 288 -11.82 -11.69 14.14
C LEU A 288 -13.01 -11.50 15.09
N GLN A 289 -12.74 -11.18 16.34
CA GLN A 289 -13.73 -10.92 17.36
C GLN A 289 -14.00 -9.42 17.49
N PRO A 290 -15.13 -8.98 18.08
CA PRO A 290 -15.44 -7.56 18.25
C PRO A 290 -14.41 -6.76 19.08
N ASP A 291 -13.60 -7.42 19.91
CA ASP A 291 -12.49 -6.80 20.66
C ASP A 291 -11.19 -6.70 19.86
N MET A 292 -11.24 -7.01 18.56
CA MET A 292 -10.14 -7.02 17.59
C MET A 292 -9.07 -8.09 17.80
N LYS A 293 -9.29 -9.02 18.73
CA LYS A 293 -8.50 -10.26 18.79
C LYS A 293 -8.99 -11.25 17.75
N PHE A 294 -8.13 -12.17 17.35
CA PHE A 294 -8.53 -13.22 16.43
C PHE A 294 -7.76 -14.52 16.68
N ASP A 295 -8.38 -15.61 16.24
CA ASP A 295 -7.72 -16.88 15.95
C ASP A 295 -7.75 -17.10 14.44
N TRP A 296 -6.66 -17.66 13.90
CA TRP A 296 -6.63 -18.09 12.51
C TRP A 296 -7.32 -19.45 12.37
N GLN A 297 -8.25 -19.54 11.43
CA GLN A 297 -8.90 -20.78 11.04
C GLN A 297 -8.32 -21.25 9.70
N PRO A 298 -7.45 -22.28 9.69
CA PRO A 298 -6.94 -22.87 8.45
C PRO A 298 -8.09 -23.45 7.62
N GLY A 299 -8.03 -23.34 6.30
CA GLY A 299 -9.05 -23.95 5.45
C GLY A 299 -8.81 -23.69 3.97
N THR A 300 -8.84 -24.75 3.16
CA THR A 300 -8.47 -24.76 1.73
C THR A 300 -9.39 -23.95 0.81
N VAL A 301 -10.53 -23.48 1.31
CA VAL A 301 -11.52 -22.70 0.55
C VAL A 301 -11.47 -21.20 0.92
N GLY A 302 -10.68 -20.82 1.95
CA GLY A 302 -10.53 -19.43 2.37
C GLY A 302 -9.82 -18.57 1.32
N LYS A 303 -10.27 -17.33 1.14
CA LYS A 303 -9.59 -16.34 0.27
C LYS A 303 -8.58 -15.47 1.01
N GLN A 304 -8.38 -15.73 2.30
CA GLN A 304 -7.47 -14.96 3.13
C GLN A 304 -6.16 -15.73 3.35
N ARG A 305 -5.06 -14.98 3.33
CA ARG A 305 -3.72 -15.44 3.69
C ARG A 305 -3.02 -14.35 4.49
N TYR A 306 -1.90 -14.69 5.10
CA TYR A 306 -1.01 -13.72 5.74
C TYR A 306 0.43 -13.94 5.30
N LEU A 307 1.21 -12.86 5.27
CA LEU A 307 2.61 -12.90 4.92
C LEU A 307 3.42 -13.65 5.98
N LEU A 308 4.41 -14.39 5.50
CA LEU A 308 5.41 -15.05 6.32
C LEU A 308 6.78 -14.46 5.97
N LYS A 309 7.60 -14.32 7.00
CA LYS A 309 8.98 -13.88 6.82
C LYS A 309 9.85 -15.09 6.45
N LYS A 310 10.63 -14.95 5.38
CA LYS A 310 11.66 -15.95 5.05
C LYS A 310 12.78 -15.93 6.10
N PRO A 311 13.24 -17.09 6.60
CA PRO A 311 14.33 -17.14 7.56
C PRO A 311 15.61 -16.46 7.06
N ALA A 312 16.31 -15.73 7.94
CA ALA A 312 17.59 -15.06 7.68
C ALA A 312 17.59 -14.01 6.54
N ASN A 313 16.43 -13.43 6.23
CA ASN A 313 16.27 -12.54 5.07
C ASN A 313 16.17 -11.05 5.41
N ASP A 314 16.22 -10.69 6.69
CA ASP A 314 15.98 -9.33 7.19
C ASP A 314 16.81 -8.27 6.47
N ARG A 315 18.11 -8.52 6.35
CA ARG A 315 19.05 -7.58 5.71
C ARG A 315 18.73 -7.36 4.24
N GLN A 316 18.23 -8.38 3.54
CA GLN A 316 17.83 -8.26 2.14
C GLN A 316 16.59 -7.38 2.02
N VAL A 317 15.60 -7.59 2.88
CA VAL A 317 14.39 -6.75 2.92
C VAL A 317 14.75 -5.29 3.23
N GLU A 318 15.56 -5.06 4.26
CA GLU A 318 16.04 -3.72 4.62
C GLU A 318 16.85 -3.07 3.50
N ALA A 319 17.70 -3.82 2.81
CA ALA A 319 18.48 -3.30 1.69
C ALA A 319 17.58 -2.88 0.53
N VAL A 320 16.63 -3.73 0.13
CA VAL A 320 15.65 -3.41 -0.93
C VAL A 320 14.83 -2.18 -0.56
N LEU A 321 14.30 -2.12 0.65
CA LEU A 321 13.48 -0.99 1.07
C LEU A 321 14.31 0.30 1.22
N ASN A 322 15.55 0.22 1.70
CA ASN A 322 16.44 1.38 1.75
C ASN A 322 16.78 1.91 0.36
N GLU A 323 17.02 1.03 -0.62
CA GLU A 323 17.24 1.44 -2.01
C GLU A 323 16.01 2.17 -2.56
N LEU A 324 14.81 1.65 -2.28
CA LEU A 324 13.56 2.21 -2.78
C LEU A 324 13.18 3.53 -2.12
N ILE A 325 13.37 3.68 -0.81
CA ILE A 325 12.90 4.85 -0.05
C ILE A 325 13.73 6.11 -0.33
N VAL A 326 15.01 5.96 -0.70
CA VAL A 326 15.91 7.10 -0.99
C VAL A 326 16.02 7.44 -2.48
N ALA A 327 15.43 6.63 -3.36
CA ALA A 327 15.52 6.85 -4.80
C ALA A 327 14.92 8.22 -5.17
N PRO A 328 15.61 9.03 -6.00
CA PRO A 328 15.12 10.35 -6.39
C PRO A 328 13.90 10.22 -7.34
N PRO A 329 13.02 11.24 -7.41
CA PRO A 329 11.92 11.26 -8.38
C PRO A 329 12.41 11.10 -9.82
N HIS A 330 11.70 10.33 -10.65
CA HIS A 330 12.03 10.22 -12.08
C HIS A 330 12.09 11.61 -12.75
N GLY A 331 13.17 11.89 -13.47
CA GLY A 331 13.39 13.18 -14.18
C GLY A 331 14.14 14.25 -13.38
N SER A 332 14.52 13.99 -12.12
CA SER A 332 15.45 14.85 -11.37
C SER A 332 16.91 14.53 -11.73
N ARG A 333 17.43 15.24 -12.73
CA ARG A 333 18.86 15.38 -13.03
C ARG A 333 19.20 16.84 -13.17
#